data_AF-A0A3D0NA44-F1
#
_entry.id   AF-A0A3D0NA44-F1
#
_cell.length_a   1.000
_cell.length_b   1.000
_cell.length_c   1.000
_cell.angle_alpha   90.00
_cell.angle_beta   90.00
_cell.angle_gamma   90.00
#
_symmetry.space_group_name_H-M   'P 1'
#
loop_
_entity.id
_entity.type
_entity.pdbx_description
1 polymer ?
#
loop_
_entity_poly.entity_id
_entity_poly.type
_entity_poly.pdbx_seq_one_letter_code
_entity_poly.pdbx_strand_id
1 'polypeptide(L)'
;MQYPAIRARLLMGAAARKYQVDGFLYYRVAGWLENDEPITGGPYSRWIPAYHSQLPDGDGQIICAGPDGPLATVRLESIRDGIEDYEYWWLLDELIAAGDVSPEALAAAEVPDELLASVSQYSEDPEVLEQVRLRVARAIESLQRGR
;
A
#
# COMPACT_ATOMS: atom_id res chain seq x y z
N MET A 1 6.10 15.91 11.54
CA MET A 1 5.60 14.58 11.96
C MET A 1 5.96 13.59 10.87
N GLN A 2 6.38 12.36 11.21
CA GLN A 2 6.71 11.31 10.25
C GLN A 2 5.81 10.10 10.51
N TYR A 3 5.61 9.28 9.48
CA TYR A 3 4.78 8.07 9.55
C TYR A 3 5.57 6.87 9.00
N PRO A 4 5.32 5.66 9.52
CA PRO A 4 5.98 4.46 9.02
C PRO A 4 5.54 4.15 7.59
N ALA A 5 6.43 3.54 6.80
CA ALA A 5 6.18 3.21 5.39
C ALA A 5 4.95 2.29 5.21
N ILE A 6 4.76 1.34 6.13
CA ILE A 6 3.64 0.39 6.12
C ILE A 6 2.27 1.09 6.12
N ARG A 7 2.16 2.30 6.67
CA ARG A 7 0.90 3.06 6.69
C ARG A 7 0.34 3.29 5.29
N ALA A 8 1.20 3.66 4.34
CA ALA A 8 0.76 3.93 2.97
C ALA A 8 0.32 2.65 2.25
N ARG A 9 1.02 1.54 2.51
CA ARG A 9 0.68 0.20 2.02
C ARG A 9 -0.66 -0.29 2.55
N LEU A 10 -0.87 -0.19 3.87
CA LEU A 10 -2.14 -0.59 4.49
C LEU A 10 -3.31 0.29 4.04
N LEU A 11 -3.09 1.60 3.87
CA LEU A 11 -4.13 2.50 3.37
C LEU A 11 -4.60 2.08 1.97
N MET A 12 -3.67 1.76 1.07
CA MET A 12 -3.99 1.45 -0.32
C MET A 12 -4.40 -0.01 -0.55
N GLY A 13 -4.08 -0.90 0.39
CA GLY A 13 -4.42 -2.33 0.33
C GLY A 13 -5.50 -2.74 1.32
N ALA A 14 -5.11 -3.01 2.56
CA ALA A 14 -6.00 -3.54 3.60
C ALA A 14 -7.21 -2.62 3.89
N ALA A 15 -7.03 -1.31 3.96
CA ALA A 15 -8.14 -0.39 4.15
C ALA A 15 -9.05 -0.34 2.91
N ALA A 16 -8.47 -0.41 1.70
CA ALA A 16 -9.25 -0.47 0.46
C ALA A 16 -10.19 -1.68 0.45
N ARG A 17 -9.64 -2.84 0.85
CA ARG A 17 -10.42 -4.07 1.03
C ARG A 17 -11.48 -3.92 2.12
N LYS A 18 -11.08 -3.54 3.34
CA LYS A 18 -11.96 -3.50 4.51
C LYS A 18 -13.16 -2.55 4.32
N TYR A 19 -12.91 -1.40 3.70
CA TYR A 19 -13.92 -0.37 3.49
C TYR A 19 -14.58 -0.42 2.10
N GLN A 20 -14.18 -1.39 1.26
CA GLN A 20 -14.75 -1.63 -0.07
C GLN A 20 -14.81 -0.35 -0.91
N VAL A 21 -13.68 0.37 -0.98
CA VAL A 21 -13.59 1.62 -1.76
C VAL A 21 -13.31 1.31 -3.23
N ASP A 22 -13.81 2.16 -4.13
CA ASP A 22 -13.56 2.02 -5.57
C ASP A 22 -12.19 2.60 -6.02
N GLY A 23 -11.51 3.34 -5.14
CA GLY A 23 -10.21 3.90 -5.43
C GLY A 23 -9.76 4.99 -4.45
N PHE A 24 -8.62 5.60 -4.77
CA PHE A 24 -7.99 6.62 -3.96
C PHE A 24 -7.71 7.89 -4.75
N LEU A 25 -7.95 9.03 -4.09
CA LEU A 25 -7.53 10.33 -4.57
C LEU A 25 -6.47 10.87 -3.62
N TYR A 26 -5.29 11.21 -4.17
CA TYR A 26 -4.26 11.94 -3.43
C TYR A 26 -4.07 13.32 -4.05
N TYR A 27 -4.11 14.36 -3.22
CA TYR A 27 -4.26 15.74 -3.69
C TYR A 27 -3.04 16.27 -4.48
N ARG A 28 -1.87 15.65 -4.33
CA ARG A 28 -0.62 16.07 -5.00
C ARG A 28 0.43 14.97 -5.01
N VAL A 29 1.05 14.74 -6.15
CA VAL A 29 2.08 13.69 -6.32
C VAL A 29 3.49 14.27 -6.45
N ALA A 30 3.65 15.41 -7.12
CA ALA A 30 4.93 16.06 -7.43
C ALA A 30 5.03 17.49 -6.87
N GLY A 31 4.92 17.64 -5.55
CA GLY A 31 5.05 18.91 -4.84
C GLY A 31 6.50 19.30 -4.58
N TRP A 32 7.31 19.50 -5.62
CA TRP A 32 8.75 19.76 -5.50
C TRP A 32 9.09 21.20 -5.10
N LEU A 33 8.39 21.75 -4.11
CA LEU A 33 8.69 23.09 -3.59
C LEU A 33 10.13 23.11 -3.05
N GLU A 34 10.87 24.19 -3.31
CA GLU A 34 12.27 24.39 -2.90
C GLU A 34 13.27 23.37 -3.47
N ASN A 35 12.85 22.50 -4.40
CA ASN A 35 13.71 21.53 -5.07
C ASN A 35 13.87 21.91 -6.56
N ASP A 36 14.83 22.79 -6.85
CA ASP A 36 15.05 23.33 -8.21
C ASP A 36 15.97 22.46 -9.09
N GLU A 37 16.53 21.38 -8.54
CA GLU A 37 17.44 20.48 -9.23
C GLU A 37 17.04 19.01 -9.02
N PRO A 38 17.22 18.14 -10.03
CA PRO A 38 16.98 16.72 -9.88
C PRO A 38 18.00 16.06 -8.94
N ILE A 39 17.62 14.93 -8.35
CA ILE A 39 18.55 14.07 -7.62
C ILE A 39 19.44 13.36 -8.63
N THR A 40 20.71 13.77 -8.72
CA THR A 40 21.69 13.24 -9.69
C THR A 40 22.72 12.27 -9.10
N GLY A 41 22.70 12.03 -7.77
CA GLY A 41 23.59 11.05 -7.15
C GLY A 41 23.57 11.02 -5.62
N GLY A 42 24.47 10.20 -5.07
CA GLY A 42 24.73 10.04 -3.64
C GLY A 42 23.75 9.11 -2.91
N PRO A 43 24.16 8.45 -1.80
CA PRO A 43 23.21 7.82 -0.88
C PRO A 43 22.45 8.86 -0.03
N TYR A 44 23.00 10.08 0.11
CA TYR A 44 22.36 11.23 0.72
C TYR A 44 22.08 12.27 -0.36
N SER A 45 20.80 12.62 -0.53
CA SER A 45 20.40 13.68 -1.45
C SER A 45 20.23 15.00 -0.70
N ARG A 46 20.27 16.12 -1.43
CA ARG A 46 19.87 17.46 -0.93
C ARG A 46 18.36 17.68 -1.02
N TRP A 47 17.59 16.63 -1.31
CA TRP A 47 16.16 16.73 -1.53
C TRP A 47 15.46 17.18 -0.25
N ILE A 48 14.66 18.24 -0.34
CA ILE A 48 13.83 18.72 0.76
C ILE A 48 12.53 17.92 0.72
N PRO A 49 12.26 17.08 1.74
CA PRO A 49 11.08 16.22 1.73
C PRO A 49 9.79 16.96 2.06
N ALA A 50 9.86 18.18 2.59
CA ALA A 50 8.69 18.96 2.99
C ALA A 50 8.21 19.87 1.85
N TYR A 51 7.01 19.60 1.33
CA TYR A 51 6.38 20.43 0.29
C TYR A 51 5.91 21.78 0.85
N HIS A 52 5.47 21.80 2.11
CA HIS A 52 5.05 23.01 2.80
C HIS A 52 5.45 22.89 4.27
N SER A 53 5.91 23.99 4.86
CA SER A 53 6.45 24.00 6.23
C SER A 53 5.46 23.56 7.32
N GLN A 54 4.16 23.54 7.02
CA GLN A 54 3.10 23.11 7.92
C GLN A 54 2.67 21.64 7.72
N LEU A 55 3.22 20.95 6.71
CA LEU A 55 2.84 19.58 6.38
C LEU A 55 3.92 18.56 6.80
N PRO A 56 3.54 17.29 7.03
CA PRO A 56 4.48 16.19 7.27
C PRO A 56 5.47 15.98 6.11
N ASP A 57 6.62 15.39 6.42
CA ASP A 57 7.64 15.06 5.42
C ASP A 57 7.07 14.12 4.35
N GLY A 58 7.24 14.54 3.10
CA GLY A 58 6.82 13.87 1.89
C GLY A 58 5.32 13.96 1.59
N ASP A 59 4.53 14.65 2.42
CA ASP A 59 3.14 14.94 2.08
C ASP A 59 3.09 15.82 0.82
N GLY A 60 2.35 15.37 -0.21
CA GLY A 60 2.36 16.00 -1.52
C GLY A 60 3.61 15.71 -2.39
N GLN A 61 4.58 14.94 -1.92
CA GLN A 61 5.81 14.55 -2.63
C GLN A 61 5.99 13.03 -2.64
N ILE A 62 5.18 12.35 -3.47
CA ILE A 62 5.20 10.88 -3.62
C ILE A 62 6.32 10.43 -4.58
N ILE A 63 6.76 11.31 -5.47
CA ILE A 63 7.89 11.10 -6.38
C ILE A 63 8.92 12.22 -6.22
N CYS A 64 10.17 11.93 -6.58
CA CYS A 64 11.24 12.92 -6.66
C CYS A 64 11.63 13.19 -8.12
N ALA A 65 12.28 14.33 -8.39
CA ALA A 65 12.84 14.60 -9.71
C ALA A 65 14.17 13.87 -9.88
N GLY A 66 14.34 13.16 -11.00
CA GLY A 66 15.60 12.55 -11.43
C GLY A 66 16.09 13.10 -12.76
N PRO A 67 17.33 12.80 -13.18
CA PRO A 67 17.92 13.33 -14.41
C PRO A 67 17.17 12.91 -15.67
N ASP A 68 16.59 11.70 -15.68
CA ASP A 68 15.91 11.09 -16.83
C ASP A 68 14.39 10.98 -16.64
N GLY A 69 13.85 11.59 -15.57
CA GLY A 69 12.43 11.52 -15.22
C GLY A 69 12.20 11.31 -13.72
N PRO A 70 10.94 11.12 -13.30
CA PRO A 70 10.60 10.91 -11.90
C PRO A 70 11.24 9.68 -11.28
N LEU A 71 11.72 9.82 -10.05
CA LEU A 71 12.21 8.74 -9.22
C LEU A 71 11.14 8.30 -8.23
N ALA A 72 11.02 7.00 -8.03
CA ALA A 72 10.14 6.44 -7.01
C ALA A 72 10.67 6.75 -5.60
N THR A 73 9.74 6.98 -4.67
CA THR A 73 10.04 7.01 -3.23
C THR A 73 9.68 5.67 -2.61
N VAL A 74 10.23 5.37 -1.44
CA VAL A 74 9.79 4.22 -0.62
C VAL A 74 8.28 4.27 -0.37
N ARG A 75 7.69 5.47 -0.26
CA ARG A 75 6.26 5.63 -0.11
C ARG A 75 5.48 5.26 -1.37
N LEU A 76 5.95 5.64 -2.55
CA LEU A 76 5.31 5.21 -3.81
C LEU A 76 5.37 3.69 -3.94
N GLU A 77 6.51 3.08 -3.66
CA GLU A 77 6.64 1.62 -3.70
C GLU A 77 5.72 0.95 -2.66
N SER A 78 5.61 1.53 -1.45
CA SER A 78 4.63 1.05 -0.45
C SER A 78 3.17 1.19 -0.93
N ILE A 79 2.84 2.27 -1.64
CA ILE A 79 1.51 2.45 -2.25
C ILE A 79 1.25 1.37 -3.30
N ARG A 80 2.22 1.09 -4.17
CA ARG A 80 2.13 0.07 -5.22
C ARG A 80 1.95 -1.32 -4.62
N ASP A 81 2.79 -1.68 -3.66
CA ASP A 81 2.66 -2.92 -2.90
C ASP A 81 1.28 -3.05 -2.26
N GLY A 82 0.71 -1.95 -1.75
CA GLY A 82 -0.62 -1.95 -1.15
C GLY A 82 -1.72 -2.24 -2.16
N ILE A 83 -1.60 -1.67 -3.36
CA ILE A 83 -2.52 -1.97 -4.48
C ILE A 83 -2.40 -3.44 -4.88
N GLU A 84 -1.18 -3.98 -4.98
CA GLU A 84 -0.95 -5.40 -5.28
C GLU A 84 -1.51 -6.32 -4.17
N ASP A 85 -1.41 -5.92 -2.90
CA ASP A 85 -2.05 -6.64 -1.79
C ASP A 85 -3.58 -6.64 -1.91
N TYR A 86 -4.18 -5.54 -2.38
CA TYR A 86 -5.61 -5.50 -2.69
C TYR A 86 -6.00 -6.47 -3.81
N GLU A 87 -5.18 -6.56 -4.86
CA GLU A 87 -5.42 -7.46 -5.98
C GLU A 87 -5.46 -8.93 -5.57
N TYR A 88 -4.78 -9.32 -4.49
CA TYR A 88 -4.91 -10.69 -3.94
C TYR A 88 -6.34 -10.94 -3.43
N TRP A 89 -6.94 -10.00 -2.69
CA TRP A 89 -8.33 -10.15 -2.27
C TRP A 89 -9.30 -10.09 -3.45
N TRP A 90 -9.04 -9.24 -4.45
CA TRP A 90 -9.83 -9.20 -5.67
C TRP A 90 -9.83 -10.57 -6.38
N LEU A 91 -8.65 -11.17 -6.58
CA LEU A 91 -8.53 -12.49 -7.19
C LEU A 91 -9.22 -13.57 -6.33
N LEU A 92 -9.10 -13.48 -5.00
CA LEU A 92 -9.78 -14.41 -4.10
C LEU A 92 -11.30 -14.32 -4.25
N ASP A 93 -11.88 -13.12 -4.32
CA ASP A 93 -13.32 -12.93 -4.53
C ASP A 93 -13.79 -13.56 -5.86
N GLU A 94 -13.05 -13.35 -6.95
CA GLU A 94 -13.35 -13.96 -8.25
C GLU A 94 -13.32 -15.50 -8.18
N LEU A 95 -12.40 -16.06 -7.40
CA LEU A 95 -12.30 -17.50 -7.21
C LEU A 95 -13.47 -18.06 -6.37
N ILE A 96 -13.81 -17.35 -5.29
CA ILE A 96 -14.95 -17.64 -4.41
C ILE A 96 -16.27 -17.61 -5.19
N ALA A 97 -16.46 -16.61 -6.05
CA ALA A 97 -17.68 -16.44 -6.83
C ALA A 97 -17.93 -17.59 -7.84
N ALA A 98 -16.88 -18.31 -8.24
CA ALA A 98 -16.92 -19.26 -9.34
C ALA A 98 -16.83 -20.75 -8.93
N GLY A 99 -16.90 -21.09 -7.63
CA GLY A 99 -16.81 -22.49 -7.20
C GLY A 99 -17.28 -22.76 -5.78
N ASP A 100 -17.09 -24.01 -5.33
CA ASP A 100 -17.33 -24.40 -3.94
C ASP A 100 -16.26 -23.78 -3.02
N VAL A 101 -16.73 -23.12 -1.96
CA VAL A 101 -15.88 -22.28 -1.11
C VAL A 101 -15.72 -22.92 0.26
N SER A 102 -14.48 -23.05 0.72
CA SER A 102 -14.21 -23.49 2.08
C SER A 102 -14.39 -22.33 3.09
N PRO A 103 -14.76 -22.61 4.34
CA PRO A 103 -14.83 -21.59 5.39
C PRO A 103 -13.52 -20.81 5.57
N GLU A 104 -12.38 -21.45 5.34
CA GLU A 104 -11.06 -20.83 5.41
C GLU A 104 -10.84 -19.79 4.31
N ALA A 105 -11.33 -20.03 3.09
CA ALA A 105 -11.27 -19.07 1.99
C ALA A 105 -12.13 -17.83 2.27
N LEU A 106 -13.35 -18.03 2.81
CA LEU A 106 -14.20 -16.92 3.25
C LEU A 106 -13.53 -16.11 4.37
N ALA A 107 -12.92 -16.78 5.35
CA ALA A 107 -12.21 -16.10 6.43
C ALA A 107 -10.95 -15.34 5.94
N ALA A 108 -10.26 -15.85 4.92
CA ALA A 108 -9.13 -15.16 4.29
C ALA A 108 -9.54 -13.93 3.49
N ALA A 109 -10.79 -13.89 3.00
CA ALA A 109 -11.34 -12.76 2.26
C ALA A 109 -11.54 -11.51 3.12
N GLU A 110 -11.50 -11.64 4.45
CA GLU A 110 -11.68 -10.55 5.41
C GLU A 110 -10.35 -9.96 5.91
N VAL A 111 -10.34 -8.66 6.20
CA VAL A 111 -9.19 -7.96 6.79
C VAL A 111 -9.29 -8.04 8.32
N PRO A 112 -8.36 -8.74 9.02
CA PRO A 112 -8.43 -8.88 10.46
C PRO A 112 -8.17 -7.53 11.16
N ASP A 113 -8.88 -7.28 12.26
CA ASP A 113 -8.70 -6.08 13.08
C ASP A 113 -7.29 -5.97 13.68
N GLU A 114 -6.62 -7.11 13.89
CA GLU A 114 -5.22 -7.17 14.31
C GLU A 114 -4.30 -6.47 13.31
N LEU A 115 -4.58 -6.57 12.00
CA LEU A 115 -3.83 -5.86 10.97
C LEU A 115 -4.32 -4.41 10.86
N LEU A 116 -5.63 -4.22 10.71
CA LEU A 116 -6.23 -2.91 10.51
C LEU A 116 -7.63 -2.88 11.12
N ALA A 117 -7.75 -2.29 12.30
CA ALA A 117 -9.04 -2.00 12.93
C ALA A 117 -9.68 -0.74 12.32
N SER A 118 -8.86 0.30 12.07
CA SER A 118 -9.27 1.50 11.33
C SER A 118 -8.10 2.22 10.65
N VAL A 119 -8.39 3.23 9.83
CA VAL A 119 -7.35 4.07 9.18
C VAL A 119 -6.44 4.82 10.16
N SER A 120 -6.82 4.91 11.45
CA SER A 120 -6.02 5.49 12.52
C SER A 120 -5.54 4.47 13.56
N GLN A 121 -5.95 3.19 13.44
CA GLN A 121 -5.58 2.12 14.37
C GLN A 121 -5.26 0.86 13.56
N TYR A 122 -3.97 0.61 13.36
CA TYR A 122 -3.44 -0.47 12.53
C TYR A 122 -2.12 -0.97 13.11
N SER A 123 -1.71 -2.18 12.73
CA SER A 123 -0.41 -2.74 13.10
C SER A 123 0.72 -2.09 12.31
N GLU A 124 1.80 -1.72 12.99
CA GLU A 124 3.06 -1.29 12.36
C GLU A 124 4.05 -2.46 12.19
N ASP A 125 3.68 -3.66 12.64
CA ASP A 125 4.48 -4.87 12.51
C ASP A 125 4.30 -5.48 11.10
N PRO A 126 5.36 -5.50 10.27
CA PRO A 126 5.29 -6.06 8.93
C PRO A 126 4.99 -7.56 8.91
N GLU A 127 5.29 -8.30 9.99
CA GLU A 127 5.01 -9.73 10.06
C GLU A 127 3.50 -10.00 10.07
N VAL A 128 2.70 -9.14 10.71
CA VAL A 128 1.23 -9.26 10.73
C VAL A 128 0.66 -9.11 9.32
N LEU A 129 1.15 -8.15 8.54
CA LEU A 129 0.75 -7.97 7.14
C LEU A 129 1.14 -9.21 6.32
N GLU A 130 2.39 -9.68 6.44
CA GLU A 130 2.87 -10.82 5.68
C GLU A 130 2.07 -12.10 5.97
N GLN A 131 1.70 -12.33 7.24
CA GLN A 131 0.85 -13.47 7.61
C GLN A 131 -0.54 -13.40 6.96
N VAL A 132 -1.13 -12.21 6.87
CA VAL A 132 -2.41 -12.00 6.17
C VAL A 132 -2.24 -12.26 4.67
N ARG A 133 -1.22 -11.69 4.04
CA ARG A 133 -0.93 -11.92 2.61
C ARG A 133 -0.77 -13.40 2.29
N LEU A 134 0.00 -14.13 3.10
CA LEU A 134 0.19 -15.57 2.96
C LEU A 134 -1.11 -16.36 3.14
N ARG A 135 -2.01 -15.92 4.03
CA ARG A 135 -3.32 -16.54 4.21
C ARG A 135 -4.19 -16.40 2.96
N VAL A 136 -4.23 -15.19 2.38
CA VAL A 136 -4.97 -14.93 1.13
C VAL A 136 -4.37 -15.72 -0.03
N ALA A 137 -3.05 -15.69 -0.19
CA ALA A 137 -2.34 -16.44 -1.23
C ALA A 137 -2.63 -17.95 -1.17
N ARG A 138 -2.59 -18.55 0.03
CA ARG A 138 -2.90 -19.97 0.20
C ARG A 138 -4.35 -20.30 -0.14
N ALA A 139 -5.29 -19.41 0.16
CA ALA A 139 -6.69 -19.58 -0.22
C ALA A 139 -6.86 -19.55 -1.75
N ILE A 140 -6.19 -18.61 -2.43
CA ILE A 140 -6.13 -18.53 -3.90
C ILE A 140 -5.58 -19.84 -4.49
N GLU A 141 -4.41 -20.29 -4.03
CA GLU A 141 -3.78 -21.52 -4.53
C GLU A 141 -4.68 -22.75 -4.31
N SER A 142 -5.34 -22.84 -3.16
CA SER A 142 -6.25 -23.95 -2.84
C SER A 142 -7.43 -24.00 -3.81
N LEU A 143 -8.09 -22.86 -4.05
CA LEU A 143 -9.23 -22.76 -4.96
C LEU A 143 -8.84 -22.98 -6.43
N GLN A 144 -7.62 -22.59 -6.82
CA GLN A 144 -7.13 -22.84 -8.18
C GLN A 144 -6.80 -24.32 -8.43
N ARG A 145 -6.29 -25.05 -7.43
CA ARG A 145 -5.99 -26.50 -7.55
C ARG A 145 -7.23 -27.39 -7.53
N GLY A 146 -8.34 -26.90 -6.99
CA GLY A 146 -9.62 -27.60 -6.96
C GLY A 146 -10.43 -27.52 -8.26
N ARG A 147 -9.96 -26.72 -9.24
CA ARG A 147 -10.53 -26.62 -10.59
C ARG A 147 -9.83 -27.56 -11.56
#